data_AF-A0A7Y2EHL9-F1
#
_entry.id   AF-A0A7Y2EHL9-F1
#
_cell.length_a   1.000
_cell.length_b   1.000
_cell.length_c   1.000
_cell.angle_alpha   90.00
_cell.angle_beta   90.00
_cell.angle_gamma   90.00
#
_symmetry.space_group_name_H-M   'P 1'
#
loop_
_entity.id
_entity.type
_entity.pdbx_description
1 polymer ?
#
loop_
_entity_poly.entity_id
_entity_poly.type
_entity_poly.pdbx_seq_one_letter_code
_entity_poly.pdbx_strand_id
1 'polypeptide(L)' 'LEIRMSGSGDLDAFDLEADDVEVQVSGSADVEVTANKSLKANVSGSGDIRYKGNPKKVDSRKSGSGDITKA' A
#
# COMPACT_ATOMS: atom_id res chain seq x y z
N LEU A 1 5.36 -10.01 1.69
CA LEU A 1 5.82 -8.77 2.33
C LEU A 1 4.65 -8.19 3.12
N GLU A 2 4.82 -7.90 4.40
CA GLU A 2 3.79 -7.28 5.23
C GLU A 2 4.30 -5.95 5.78
N ILE A 3 3.53 -4.89 5.56
CA ILE A 3 3.84 -3.53 5.99
C ILE A 3 2.66 -3.00 6.81
N ARG A 4 2.97 -2.49 8.01
CA ARG A 4 1.99 -1.83 8.88
C ARG A 4 2.55 -0.48 9.30
N MET A 5 1.80 0.58 8.97
CA MET A 5 2.17 1.97 9.24
C MET A 5 1.08 2.60 10.10
N SER A 6 1.48 3.26 11.18
CA SER A 6 0.58 4.00 12.06
C SER A 6 1.12 5.40 12.35
N GLY A 7 0.27 6.43 12.24
CA GLY A 7 0.64 7.82 12.48
C GLY A 7 1.01 8.55 11.19
N SER A 8 2.11 9.29 11.23
CA SER A 8 2.65 10.06 10.10
C SER A 8 4.06 9.57 9.79
N GLY A 9 4.33 9.26 8.54
CA GLY A 9 5.63 8.79 8.05
C GLY A 9 5.47 8.18 6.67
N ASP A 10 6.57 8.14 5.91
CA ASP A 10 6.54 7.68 4.52
C ASP A 10 7.41 6.42 4.37
N LEU A 11 7.00 5.51 3.48
CA LEU A 11 7.74 4.31 3.16
C LEU A 11 7.93 4.17 1.66
N ASP A 12 9.18 4.35 1.21
CA ASP A 12 9.60 4.14 -0.17
C ASP A 12 10.15 2.72 -0.35
N ALA A 13 9.33 1.80 -0.87
CA ALA A 13 9.69 0.40 -1.08
C ALA A 13 9.39 -0.11 -2.49
N PHE A 14 9.42 0.78 -3.50
CA PHE A 14 9.28 0.36 -4.90
C PHE A 14 10.37 -0.59 -5.37
N ASP A 15 11.60 -0.45 -4.88
CA ASP A 15 12.71 -1.33 -5.26
C ASP A 15 12.68 -2.67 -4.52
N LEU A 16 11.77 -2.81 -3.53
CA LEU A 16 11.56 -4.07 -2.82
C LEU A 16 10.46 -4.87 -3.52
N GLU A 17 10.86 -5.66 -4.50
CA GLU A 17 9.94 -6.53 -5.22
C GLU A 17 9.46 -7.70 -4.34
N ALA A 18 8.14 -7.91 -4.32
CA ALA A 18 7.55 -9.07 -3.68
C ALA A 18 6.38 -9.63 -4.50
N ASP A 19 6.18 -10.95 -4.41
CA ASP A 19 5.06 -11.62 -5.06
C ASP A 19 3.72 -11.26 -4.38
N ASP A 20 3.67 -11.44 -3.06
CA ASP A 20 2.48 -11.21 -2.25
C ASP A 20 2.76 -10.09 -1.26
N VAL A 21 1.95 -9.02 -1.34
CA VAL A 21 2.13 -7.79 -0.56
C VAL A 21 0.86 -7.49 0.23
N GLU A 22 1.01 -7.29 1.54
CA GLU A 22 -0.03 -6.73 2.40
C GLU A 22 0.45 -5.39 2.98
N VAL A 23 -0.33 -4.33 2.76
CA VAL A 23 -0.09 -2.99 3.29
C VAL A 23 -1.30 -2.57 4.12
N GLN A 24 -1.04 -2.14 5.35
CA GLN A 24 -2.03 -1.50 6.21
C GLN A 24 -1.50 -0.14 6.68
N VAL A 25 -2.22 0.92 6.36
CA VAL A 25 -1.93 2.29 6.78
C VAL A 25 -3.05 2.79 7.68
N SER A 26 -2.70 3.33 8.84
CA SER A 26 -3.62 4.00 9.76
C SER A 26 -3.05 5.36 10.15
N GLY A 27 -3.53 6.43 9.50
CA GLY A 27 -3.05 7.80 9.71
C GLY A 27 -2.90 8.58 8.41
N SER A 28 -1.80 9.34 8.30
CA SER A 28 -1.52 10.29 7.20
C SER A 28 -0.22 9.95 6.49
N ALA A 29 0.05 8.65 6.35
CA ALA A 29 1.32 8.10 5.88
C ALA A 29 1.22 7.64 4.42
N ASP A 30 2.24 7.95 3.62
CA ASP A 30 2.33 7.49 2.24
C ASP A 30 3.19 6.23 2.13
N VAL A 31 2.75 5.26 1.32
CA VAL A 31 3.42 3.97 1.16
C VAL A 31 3.56 3.61 -0.31
N GLU A 32 4.79 3.34 -0.74
CA GLU A 32 5.13 2.91 -2.10
C GLU A 32 5.64 1.47 -2.09
N VAL A 33 5.01 0.56 -2.83
CA VAL A 33 5.36 -0.89 -2.84
C VAL A 33 5.30 -1.51 -4.23
N THR A 34 6.01 -2.63 -4.45
CA THR A 34 5.91 -3.40 -5.71
C THR A 34 5.35 -4.80 -5.45
N ALA A 35 4.22 -5.13 -6.11
CA ALA A 35 3.53 -6.41 -5.96
C ALA A 35 3.38 -7.14 -7.31
N ASN A 36 3.87 -8.38 -7.40
CA ASN A 36 3.90 -9.13 -8.67
C ASN A 36 2.73 -10.12 -8.85
N LYS A 37 2.19 -10.70 -7.77
CA LYS A 37 1.11 -11.71 -7.82
C LYS A 37 -0.15 -11.25 -7.09
N SER A 38 -0.03 -10.78 -5.86
CA SER A 38 -1.17 -10.31 -5.07
C SER A 38 -0.86 -9.07 -4.25
N LEU A 39 -1.85 -8.19 -4.13
CA LEU A 39 -1.82 -7.00 -3.29
C LEU A 39 -3.06 -6.94 -2.42
N LYS A 40 -2.85 -6.78 -1.12
CA LYS A 40 -3.89 -6.41 -0.15
C LYS A 40 -3.53 -5.07 0.46
N ALA A 41 -4.25 -4.02 0.11
CA ALA A 41 -3.97 -2.65 0.55
C ALA A 41 -5.14 -2.12 1.37
N ASN A 42 -4.88 -1.66 2.59
CA ASN A 42 -5.88 -1.06 3.46
C ASN A 42 -5.36 0.29 3.94
N VAL A 43 -6.13 1.35 3.67
CA VAL A 43 -5.86 2.69 4.19
C VAL A 43 -7.01 3.15 5.07
N SER A 44 -6.68 3.57 6.29
CA SER A 44 -7.58 4.25 7.21
C SER A 44 -6.99 5.61 7.59
N GLY A 45 -7.62 6.70 7.13
CA GLY A 45 -7.13 8.07 7.34
C GLY A 45 -6.95 8.83 6.03
N SER A 46 -5.84 9.57 5.92
CA SER A 46 -5.59 10.53 4.84
C SER A 46 -4.31 10.26 4.04
N GLY A 47 -3.56 9.19 4.35
CA GLY A 47 -2.35 8.83 3.61
C GLY A 47 -2.65 8.01 2.35
N ASP A 48 -1.68 7.86 1.46
CA ASP A 48 -1.85 7.18 0.18
C ASP A 48 -1.04 5.87 0.09
N ILE A 49 -1.55 4.88 -0.66
CA ILE A 49 -0.81 3.68 -1.03
C ILE A 49 -0.62 3.66 -2.55
N ARG A 50 0.63 3.79 -3.00
CA ARG A 50 1.02 3.63 -4.41
C ARG A 50 1.65 2.27 -4.61
N TYR A 51 1.24 1.56 -5.66
CA TYR A 51 1.82 0.27 -5.97
C TYR A 51 2.27 0.13 -7.42
N LYS A 52 3.40 -0.54 -7.62
CA LYS A 52 3.92 -0.99 -8.92
C LYS A 52 3.68 -2.50 -9.11
N GLY A 53 3.98 -2.96 -10.31
CA GLY A 53 3.83 -4.35 -10.72
C GLY A 53 2.50 -4.63 -11.42
N ASN A 54 2.18 -5.91 -11.58
CA ASN A 54 0.93 -6.32 -12.21
C ASN A 54 0.29 -7.51 -11.47
N PRO A 55 -0.10 -7.31 -10.20
CA PRO A 55 -0.70 -8.36 -9.41
C PRO A 55 -2.04 -8.76 -10.01
N LYS A 56 -2.29 -10.07 -10.14
CA LYS A 56 -3.55 -10.59 -10.67
C LYS A 56 -4.70 -10.50 -9.66
N LYS A 57 -4.36 -10.33 -8.38
CA LYS A 57 -5.32 -10.22 -7.27
C LYS A 57 -5.06 -8.92 -6.52
N VAL A 58 -6.05 -8.04 -6.46
CA VAL A 58 -5.98 -6.79 -5.71
C VAL A 58 -7.20 -6.71 -4.79
N ASP A 59 -6.97 -6.68 -3.48
CA ASP A 59 -7.97 -6.36 -2.46
C ASP A 59 -7.60 -5.01 -1.85
N SER A 60 -8.37 -3.97 -2.17
CA SER A 60 -8.13 -2.60 -1.72
C SER A 60 -9.30 -2.11 -0.87
N ARG A 61 -9.01 -1.61 0.33
CA ARG A 61 -10.00 -0.95 1.18
C ARG A 61 -9.52 0.41 1.61
N LYS A 62 -10.42 1.38 1.51
CA LYS A 62 -10.19 2.77 1.85
C LYS A 62 -11.26 3.23 2.82
N SER A 63 -10.82 3.81 3.93
CA SER A 63 -11.68 4.43 4.93
C SER A 63 -11.11 5.79 5.31
N GLY A 64 -11.74 6.86 4.82
CA GLY A 64 -11.23 8.23 4.97
C GLY A 64 -10.97 8.89 3.62
N SER A 65 -9.99 9.80 3.62
CA SER A 65 -9.69 10.68 2.47
C SER A 65 -8.51 10.21 1.62
N GLY A 66 -7.69 9.29 2.11
CA GLY A 66 -6.55 8.74 1.37
C GLY A 66 -6.95 7.90 0.16
N ASP A 67 -5.99 7.59 -0.71
CA ASP A 67 -6.19 6.84 -1.94
C ASP A 67 -5.27 5.63 -2.09
N ILE A 68 -5.68 4.69 -2.95
CA ILE A 68 -4.88 3.53 -3.33
C ILE A 68 -4.77 3.54 -4.86
N THR A 69 -3.59 3.83 -5.38
CA THR A 69 -3.36 4.04 -6.81
C THR A 69 -2.24 3.17 -7.36
N LYS A 70 -2.37 2.78 -8.62
CA LYS A 70 -1.30 2.12 -9.35
C LYS A 70 -0.37 3.19 -9.93
N ALA A 71 0.93 3.04 -9.70
CA ALA A 71 1.97 3.89 -10.28
C ALA A 71 2.34 3.45 -11.71
#